data_AF-A0A2L0I0V4-F1
#
_entry.id   AF-A0A2L0I0V4-F1
#
_cell.length_a   1.000
_cell.length_b   1.000
_cell.length_c   1.000
_cell.angle_alpha   90.00
_cell.angle_beta   90.00
_cell.angle_gamma   90.00
#
_symmetry.space_group_name_H-M   'P 1'
#
loop_
_entity.id
_entity.type
_entity.pdbx_description
1 polymer ?
#
loop_
_entity_poly.entity_id
_entity_poly.type
_entity_poly.pdbx_seq_one_letter_code
_entity_poly.pdbx_strand_id
1 'polypeptide(L)'
;MKPTKANSQLANKRPFYTKEVMIRPYPPLFKIYQSYAQILNASQLPTHFQHDVSLISATAPAPAELFATDNFLLVYIAQQQNIRIKARSIVEADVDLIQVQYQLSNTLFKLMTELKINPQALNPDKLLHNLNQSLSKQAIYDVNQKLYDKPRCSLSRDLLAKLIDCSRNQLLYRQKQINGSHDLRIQALKNKCKALTSVQPCASQFWSLDHEN
;
A
#
# COMPACT_ATOMS: atom_id res chain seq x y z
N MET A 1 17.53 33.67 40.44
CA MET A 1 16.48 32.87 39.77
C MET A 1 17.18 31.85 38.89
N LYS A 2 17.07 30.55 39.21
CA LYS A 2 17.58 29.47 38.35
C LYS A 2 16.46 29.08 37.37
N PRO A 3 16.74 28.87 36.08
CA PRO A 3 15.72 28.37 35.16
C PRO A 3 15.44 26.92 35.53
N THR A 4 14.22 26.66 35.97
CA THR A 4 13.66 25.32 36.13
C THR A 4 13.69 24.66 34.76
N LYS A 5 14.60 23.70 34.57
CA LYS A 5 14.53 22.78 33.42
C LYS A 5 13.16 22.10 33.50
N ALA A 6 12.28 22.44 32.58
CA ALA A 6 11.05 21.68 32.36
C ALA A 6 11.46 20.24 32.10
N ASN A 7 10.99 19.33 32.96
CA ASN A 7 11.10 17.90 32.78
C ASN A 7 10.35 17.50 31.50
N SER A 8 11.01 17.56 30.35
CA SER A 8 10.58 16.90 29.11
C SER A 8 11.12 15.48 29.05
N GLN A 9 11.07 14.76 30.18
CA GLN A 9 11.44 13.35 30.25
C GLN A 9 10.18 12.50 30.43
N LEU A 10 10.00 11.57 29.47
CA LEU A 10 9.03 10.47 29.43
C LEU A 10 7.61 10.82 28.95
N ALA A 11 7.49 11.14 27.65
CA ALA A 11 6.36 10.58 26.91
C ALA A 11 6.40 9.05 27.11
N ASN A 12 5.31 8.49 27.66
CA ASN A 12 5.22 7.12 28.15
C ASN A 12 5.74 6.07 27.12
N LYS A 13 6.95 5.55 27.33
CA LYS A 13 7.52 4.44 26.54
C LYS A 13 6.89 3.07 26.87
N ARG A 14 5.94 3.01 27.81
CA ARG A 14 5.34 1.76 28.26
C ARG A 14 4.32 1.27 27.21
N PRO A 15 4.39 -0.01 26.81
CA PRO A 15 3.41 -0.56 25.89
C PRO A 15 2.02 -0.57 26.53
N PHE A 16 1.00 -0.30 25.73
CA PHE A 16 -0.41 -0.36 26.10
C PHE A 16 -1.18 -1.24 25.12
N TYR A 17 -2.33 -1.75 25.53
CA TYR A 17 -3.20 -2.52 24.65
C TYR A 17 -4.38 -1.68 24.23
N THR A 18 -4.71 -1.72 22.94
CA THR A 18 -5.92 -1.10 22.42
C THR A 18 -6.93 -2.16 21.98
N LYS A 19 -8.18 -1.91 22.33
CA LYS A 19 -9.36 -2.64 21.88
C LYS A 19 -10.35 -1.59 21.38
N GLU A 20 -10.99 -1.83 20.24
CA GLU A 20 -11.97 -0.90 19.63
C GLU A 20 -11.38 0.46 19.19
N VAL A 21 -10.05 0.56 19.06
CA VAL A 21 -9.36 1.76 18.55
C VAL A 21 -9.05 1.57 17.08
N MET A 22 -9.35 2.57 16.25
CA MET A 22 -9.09 2.48 14.82
C MET A 22 -7.59 2.65 14.55
N ILE A 23 -6.97 1.63 13.95
CA ILE A 23 -5.54 1.67 13.62
C ILE A 23 -5.39 2.06 12.15
N ARG A 24 -4.62 3.11 11.89
CA ARG A 24 -4.35 3.65 10.55
C ARG A 24 -2.84 3.77 10.33
N PRO A 25 -2.35 3.68 9.09
CA PRO A 25 -0.97 4.06 8.80
C PRO A 25 -0.76 5.56 9.09
N TYR A 26 0.43 5.92 9.56
CA TYR A 26 0.84 7.32 9.72
C TYR A 26 0.73 8.05 8.37
N PRO A 27 0.08 9.23 8.26
CA PRO A 27 -0.28 9.81 6.98
C PRO A 27 0.87 10.00 5.97
N PRO A 28 2.08 10.43 6.37
CA PRO A 28 3.23 10.50 5.46
C PRO A 28 3.64 9.16 4.82
N LEU A 29 3.28 8.04 5.44
CA LEU A 29 3.60 6.69 4.99
C LEU A 29 2.43 6.00 4.26
N PHE A 30 1.31 6.71 4.07
CA PHE A 30 0.09 6.14 3.50
C PHE A 30 0.30 5.54 2.10
N LYS A 31 1.13 6.16 1.25
CA LYS A 31 1.43 5.62 -0.08
C LYS A 31 2.15 4.26 -0.03
N ILE A 32 3.04 4.08 0.96
CA ILE A 32 3.68 2.77 1.19
C ILE A 32 2.63 1.77 1.65
N TYR A 33 1.74 2.17 2.57
CA TYR A 33 0.63 1.32 3.01
C TYR A 33 -0.28 0.87 1.86
N GLN A 34 -0.56 1.75 0.88
CA GLN A 34 -1.32 1.37 -0.31
C GLN A 34 -0.63 0.30 -1.16
N SER A 35 0.71 0.31 -1.20
CA SER A 35 1.50 -0.75 -1.86
C SER A 35 1.39 -2.06 -1.08
N TYR A 36 1.45 -2.03 0.25
CA TYR A 36 1.16 -3.19 1.10
C TYR A 36 -0.24 -3.75 0.83
N ALA A 37 -1.28 -2.91 0.91
CA ALA A 37 -2.66 -3.35 0.75
C ALA A 37 -2.89 -4.02 -0.62
N GLN A 38 -2.27 -3.53 -1.70
CA GLN A 38 -2.35 -4.17 -3.02
C GLN A 38 -1.74 -5.57 -3.04
N ILE A 39 -0.56 -5.75 -2.41
CA ILE A 39 0.09 -7.06 -2.29
C ILE A 39 -0.75 -7.99 -1.40
N LEU A 40 -1.18 -7.51 -0.24
CA LEU A 40 -1.91 -8.30 0.75
C LEU A 40 -3.29 -8.74 0.22
N ASN A 41 -4.01 -7.87 -0.48
CA ASN A 41 -5.28 -8.21 -1.15
C ASN A 41 -5.12 -9.32 -2.21
N ALA A 42 -3.93 -9.43 -2.82
CA ALA A 42 -3.63 -10.45 -3.83
C ALA A 42 -2.96 -11.70 -3.23
N SER A 43 -2.75 -11.73 -1.91
CA SER A 43 -2.03 -12.80 -1.23
C SER A 43 -2.96 -13.71 -0.44
N GLN A 44 -2.55 -14.97 -0.28
CA GLN A 44 -3.11 -15.84 0.75
C GLN A 44 -2.42 -15.51 2.07
N LEU A 45 -3.15 -14.81 2.95
CA LEU A 45 -2.62 -14.43 4.26
C LEU A 45 -2.51 -15.67 5.17
N PRO A 46 -1.48 -15.72 6.04
CA PRO A 46 -1.41 -16.71 7.10
C PRO A 46 -2.69 -16.71 7.95
N THR A 47 -3.15 -17.90 8.34
CA THR A 47 -4.30 -18.05 9.24
C THR A 47 -3.96 -17.67 10.68
N HIS A 48 -2.68 -17.72 11.04
CA HIS A 48 -2.18 -17.38 12.36
C HIS A 48 -1.20 -16.21 12.30
N PHE A 49 -1.46 -15.21 13.12
CA PHE A 49 -0.55 -14.09 13.35
C PHE A 49 -0.07 -14.09 14.79
N GLN A 50 1.22 -13.81 14.99
CA GLN A 50 1.74 -13.56 16.33
C GLN A 50 1.26 -12.18 16.80
N HIS A 51 0.40 -12.18 17.82
CA HIS A 51 -0.21 -10.97 18.37
C HIS A 51 0.68 -10.26 19.41
N ASP A 52 1.86 -10.83 19.73
CA ASP A 52 2.76 -10.30 20.76
C ASP A 52 3.65 -9.14 20.27
N VAL A 53 3.60 -8.84 18.97
CA VAL A 53 4.35 -7.73 18.38
C VAL A 53 3.68 -6.40 18.73
N SER A 54 4.43 -5.47 19.31
CA SER A 54 3.93 -4.13 19.61
C SER A 54 4.07 -3.21 18.40
N LEU A 55 3.00 -2.55 17.98
CA LEU A 55 3.06 -1.45 17.00
C LEU A 55 3.73 -0.22 17.60
N ILE A 56 4.50 0.50 16.80
CA ILE A 56 4.97 1.84 17.10
C ILE A 56 3.94 2.82 16.53
N SER A 57 3.46 3.74 17.37
CA SER A 57 2.43 4.71 16.98
C SER A 57 2.83 6.13 17.32
N ALA A 58 2.60 7.04 16.38
CA ALA A 58 2.81 8.48 16.53
C ALA A 58 1.82 9.16 17.50
N THR A 59 0.78 8.45 17.95
CA THR A 59 -0.26 8.99 18.82
C THR A 59 -0.10 8.53 20.26
N ALA A 60 -0.67 9.30 21.20
CA ALA A 60 -0.73 8.93 22.62
C ALA A 60 -1.63 7.69 22.87
N PRO A 61 -1.76 7.17 24.12
CA PRO A 61 -2.60 6.01 24.43
C PRO A 61 -4.11 6.24 24.51
N ALA A 62 -4.56 7.48 24.69
CA ALA A 62 -5.98 7.85 24.82
C ALA A 62 -6.75 8.33 23.54
N PRO A 63 -6.20 8.33 22.31
CA PRO A 63 -6.92 8.77 21.13
C PRO A 63 -7.87 7.68 20.61
N ALA A 64 -8.92 8.10 19.92
CA ALA A 64 -9.84 7.21 19.20
C ALA A 64 -9.19 6.55 17.97
N GLU A 65 -8.08 7.12 17.48
CA GLU A 65 -7.32 6.59 16.35
C GLU A 65 -5.83 6.48 16.71
N LEU A 66 -5.20 5.37 16.29
CA LEU A 66 -3.76 5.17 16.38
C LEU A 66 -3.12 5.26 14.99
N PHE A 67 -2.09 6.11 14.88
CA PHE A 67 -1.29 6.19 13.66
C PHE A 67 -0.03 5.35 13.77
N ALA A 68 -0.02 4.18 13.14
CA ALA A 68 1.09 3.24 13.14
C ALA A 68 2.20 3.69 12.18
N THR A 69 3.45 3.70 12.66
CA THR A 69 4.63 4.03 11.86
C THR A 69 5.35 2.78 11.35
N ASP A 70 4.98 1.59 11.82
CA ASP A 70 5.61 0.33 11.47
C ASP A 70 4.58 -0.79 11.19
N ASN A 71 5.11 -1.98 10.86
CA ASN A 71 4.38 -3.25 10.74
C ASN A 71 3.02 -3.15 10.03
N PHE A 72 3.04 -2.69 8.78
CA PHE A 72 1.82 -2.50 7.97
C PHE A 72 1.06 -3.79 7.66
N LEU A 73 1.68 -4.96 7.81
CA LEU A 73 0.96 -6.23 7.80
C LEU A 73 -0.03 -6.31 8.98
N LEU A 74 0.46 -6.03 10.20
CA LEU A 74 -0.39 -6.02 11.40
C LEU A 74 -1.47 -4.94 11.32
N VAL A 75 -1.15 -3.76 10.79
CA VAL A 75 -2.15 -2.69 10.53
C VAL A 75 -3.24 -3.19 9.58
N TYR A 76 -2.88 -3.85 8.47
CA TYR A 76 -3.85 -4.38 7.52
C TYR A 76 -4.76 -5.43 8.18
N ILE A 77 -4.19 -6.38 8.92
CA ILE A 77 -4.97 -7.43 9.60
C ILE A 77 -5.89 -6.84 10.68
N ALA A 78 -5.40 -5.85 11.43
CA ALA A 78 -6.19 -5.13 12.42
C ALA A 78 -7.47 -4.56 11.83
N GLN A 79 -7.35 -3.93 10.66
CA GLN A 79 -8.47 -3.32 9.95
C GLN A 79 -9.47 -4.36 9.42
N GLN A 80 -9.02 -5.57 9.08
CA GLN A 80 -9.89 -6.63 8.57
C GLN A 80 -10.56 -7.45 9.67
N GLN A 81 -9.87 -7.69 10.79
CA GLN A 81 -10.27 -8.68 11.80
C GLN A 81 -10.62 -8.08 13.17
N ASN A 82 -10.51 -6.75 13.34
CA ASN A 82 -10.79 -6.05 14.59
C ASN A 82 -10.10 -6.69 15.81
N ILE A 83 -8.81 -7.02 15.65
CA ILE A 83 -8.02 -7.69 16.69
C ILE A 83 -7.46 -6.70 17.73
N ARG A 84 -7.28 -7.19 18.96
CA ARG A 84 -6.61 -6.44 20.03
C ARG A 84 -5.11 -6.35 19.73
N ILE A 85 -4.55 -5.15 19.78
CA ILE A 85 -3.13 -4.93 19.45
C ILE A 85 -2.41 -4.22 20.59
N LYS A 86 -1.15 -4.62 20.80
CA LYS A 86 -0.22 -3.94 21.69
C LYS A 86 0.44 -2.80 20.92
N ALA A 87 0.51 -1.61 21.51
CA ALA A 87 1.11 -0.43 20.89
C ALA A 87 2.08 0.28 21.85
N ARG A 88 3.01 1.04 21.30
CA ARG A 88 3.95 1.92 22.00
C ARG A 88 3.91 3.29 21.32
N SER A 89 3.76 4.36 22.10
CA SER A 89 3.75 5.71 21.55
C SER A 89 5.18 6.22 21.29
N ILE A 90 5.35 6.94 20.19
CA ILE A 90 6.54 7.75 19.87
C ILE A 90 6.10 9.20 19.66
N VAL A 91 6.98 10.16 19.94
CA VAL A 91 6.74 11.57 19.62
C VAL A 91 6.86 11.76 18.11
N GLU A 92 5.93 12.45 17.46
CA GLU A 92 5.96 12.65 16.01
C GLU A 92 7.26 13.26 15.49
N ALA A 93 7.83 14.20 16.23
CA ALA A 93 9.11 14.85 15.90
C ALA A 93 10.30 13.87 15.90
N ASP A 94 10.18 12.72 16.58
CA ASP A 94 11.23 11.69 16.65
C ASP A 94 11.09 10.64 15.53
N VAL A 95 10.07 10.76 14.65
CA VAL A 95 9.87 9.82 13.55
C VAL A 95 10.86 10.13 12.43
N ASP A 96 11.92 9.32 12.32
CA ASP A 96 12.80 9.32 11.16
C ASP A 96 12.09 8.69 9.96
N LEU A 97 11.46 9.54 9.15
CA LEU A 97 10.70 9.11 7.98
C LEU A 97 11.57 8.37 6.96
N ILE A 98 12.84 8.74 6.77
CA ILE A 98 13.71 8.10 5.77
C ILE A 98 14.02 6.67 6.22
N GLN A 99 14.40 6.51 7.49
CA GLN A 99 14.68 5.19 8.06
C GLN A 99 13.43 4.31 8.06
N VAL A 100 12.28 4.84 8.47
CA VAL A 100 11.02 4.09 8.52
C VAL A 100 10.57 3.67 7.12
N GLN A 101 10.65 4.56 6.12
CA GLN A 101 10.34 4.20 4.72
C GLN A 101 11.26 3.08 4.21
N TYR A 102 12.55 3.13 4.54
CA TYR A 102 13.50 2.08 4.18
C TYR A 102 13.14 0.73 4.82
N GLN A 103 12.84 0.71 6.12
CA GLN A 103 12.45 -0.49 6.86
C GLN A 103 11.15 -1.11 6.34
N LEU A 104 10.12 -0.28 6.10
CA LEU A 104 8.85 -0.72 5.53
C LEU A 104 9.02 -1.24 4.10
N SER A 105 9.88 -0.60 3.29
CA SER A 105 10.16 -1.09 1.94
C SER A 105 10.80 -2.47 1.95
N ASN A 106 11.81 -2.69 2.79
CA ASN A 106 12.46 -3.99 2.94
C ASN A 106 11.51 -5.06 3.48
N THR A 107 10.67 -4.69 4.45
CA THR A 107 9.65 -5.58 5.00
C THR A 107 8.64 -5.98 3.92
N LEU A 108 8.22 -5.05 3.06
CA LEU A 108 7.33 -5.35 1.93
C LEU A 108 7.98 -6.33 0.95
N PHE A 109 9.25 -6.11 0.57
CA PHE A 109 9.95 -7.03 -0.31
C PHE A 109 10.04 -8.43 0.26
N LYS A 110 10.33 -8.55 1.56
CA LYS A 110 10.33 -9.83 2.27
C LYS A 110 8.95 -10.49 2.21
N LEU A 111 7.89 -9.74 2.50
CA LEU A 111 6.51 -10.26 2.42
C LEU A 111 6.15 -10.70 1.00
N MET A 112 6.56 -9.95 -0.03
CA MET A 112 6.31 -10.32 -1.42
C MET A 112 6.93 -11.68 -1.76
N THR A 113 8.13 -11.97 -1.23
CA THR A 113 8.82 -13.25 -1.45
C THR A 113 8.30 -14.39 -0.58
N GLU A 114 7.69 -14.10 0.57
CA GLU A 114 7.22 -15.12 1.52
C GLU A 114 5.74 -15.49 1.31
N LEU A 115 4.93 -14.56 0.79
CA LEU A 115 3.50 -14.77 0.57
C LEU A 115 3.22 -15.42 -0.78
N LYS A 116 2.26 -16.34 -0.80
CA LYS A 116 1.69 -16.85 -2.06
C LYS A 116 0.78 -15.79 -2.67
N ILE A 117 1.30 -15.05 -3.64
CA ILE A 117 0.58 -13.98 -4.34
C ILE A 117 -0.04 -14.52 -5.61
N ASN A 118 -1.33 -14.28 -5.81
CA ASN A 118 -2.04 -14.58 -7.05
C ASN A 118 -1.80 -13.45 -8.08
N PRO A 119 -1.04 -13.67 -9.16
CA PRO A 119 -0.76 -12.63 -10.15
C PRO A 119 -2.02 -12.15 -10.88
N GLN A 120 -3.08 -12.97 -10.94
CA GLN A 120 -4.34 -12.60 -11.59
C GLN A 120 -5.15 -11.58 -10.78
N ALA A 121 -4.92 -11.49 -9.47
CA ALA A 121 -5.56 -10.48 -8.62
C ALA A 121 -4.88 -9.10 -8.73
N LEU A 122 -3.70 -9.02 -9.36
CA LEU A 122 -2.93 -7.79 -9.46
C LEU A 122 -3.34 -6.93 -10.67
N ASN A 123 -3.08 -5.63 -10.55
CA ASN A 123 -2.90 -4.71 -11.68
C ASN A 123 -1.40 -4.41 -11.80
N PRO A 124 -0.66 -5.11 -12.69
CA PRO A 124 0.80 -5.08 -12.71
C PRO A 124 1.39 -3.68 -12.94
N ASP A 125 0.85 -2.91 -13.88
CA ASP A 125 1.39 -1.59 -14.22
C ASP A 125 1.15 -0.59 -13.10
N LYS A 126 -0.06 -0.60 -12.53
CA LYS A 126 -0.41 0.25 -11.39
C LYS A 126 0.40 -0.12 -10.16
N LEU A 127 0.56 -1.40 -9.86
CA LEU A 127 1.38 -1.88 -8.75
C LEU A 127 2.83 -1.43 -8.93
N LEU A 128 3.42 -1.67 -10.10
CA LEU A 128 4.81 -1.30 -10.39
C LEU A 128 5.03 0.20 -10.27
N HIS A 129 4.09 1.01 -10.77
CA HIS A 129 4.11 2.46 -10.62
C HIS A 129 4.08 2.88 -9.14
N ASN A 130 3.13 2.34 -8.37
CA ASN A 130 2.98 2.67 -6.95
C ASN A 130 4.21 2.28 -6.14
N LEU A 131 4.77 1.08 -6.35
CA LEU A 131 5.98 0.64 -5.66
C LEU A 131 7.16 1.58 -5.98
N ASN A 132 7.34 1.93 -7.26
CA ASN A 132 8.41 2.84 -7.68
C ASN A 132 8.27 4.27 -7.15
N GLN A 133 7.04 4.74 -6.93
CA GLN A 133 6.78 6.08 -6.39
C GLN A 133 6.83 6.13 -4.86
N SER A 134 6.42 5.08 -4.18
CA SER A 134 6.20 5.10 -2.73
C SER A 134 7.35 4.52 -1.92
N LEU A 135 8.06 3.52 -2.44
CA LEU A 135 9.11 2.84 -1.68
C LEU A 135 10.44 3.62 -1.68
N SER A 136 11.24 3.35 -0.67
CA SER A 136 12.59 3.88 -0.54
C SER A 136 13.45 3.50 -1.74
N LYS A 137 14.07 4.52 -2.36
CA LYS A 137 15.00 4.33 -3.47
C LYS A 137 16.19 3.46 -3.09
N GLN A 138 16.67 3.61 -1.86
CA GLN A 138 17.75 2.79 -1.32
C GLN A 138 17.33 1.33 -1.20
N ALA A 139 16.14 1.05 -0.66
CA ALA A 139 15.65 -0.32 -0.54
C ALA A 139 15.47 -1.00 -1.91
N ILE A 140 14.97 -0.25 -2.90
CA ILE A 140 14.87 -0.74 -4.29
C ILE A 140 16.25 -1.05 -4.87
N TYR A 141 17.22 -0.17 -4.65
CA TYR A 141 18.60 -0.36 -5.10
C TYR A 141 19.21 -1.64 -4.50
N ASP A 142 19.08 -1.81 -3.18
CA ASP A 142 19.63 -2.97 -2.45
C ASP A 142 19.04 -4.29 -2.95
N VAL A 143 17.74 -4.33 -3.28
CA VAL A 143 17.10 -5.51 -3.88
C VAL A 143 17.57 -5.73 -5.31
N ASN A 144 17.70 -4.68 -6.12
CA ASN A 144 18.21 -4.78 -7.48
C ASN A 144 19.66 -5.29 -7.52
N GLN A 145 20.51 -4.86 -6.58
CA GLN A 145 21.93 -5.25 -6.51
C GLN A 145 22.12 -6.76 -6.37
N LYS A 146 21.16 -7.46 -5.75
CA LYS A 146 21.22 -8.92 -5.59
C LYS A 146 21.06 -9.67 -6.92
N LEU A 147 20.57 -9.00 -7.97
CA LEU A 147 20.10 -9.64 -9.19
C LEU A 147 20.71 -9.05 -10.48
N TYR A 148 21.32 -7.87 -10.41
CA TYR A 148 21.82 -7.14 -11.57
C TYR A 148 23.17 -6.48 -11.28
N ASP A 149 24.11 -6.58 -12.23
CA ASP A 149 25.45 -5.95 -12.13
C ASP A 149 25.39 -4.42 -12.14
N LYS A 150 24.35 -3.84 -12.77
CA LYS A 150 24.09 -2.39 -12.82
C LYS A 150 22.74 -2.09 -12.17
N PRO A 151 22.67 -2.10 -10.83
CA PRO A 151 21.42 -1.89 -10.10
C PRO A 151 20.87 -0.49 -10.30
N ARG A 152 19.53 -0.40 -10.36
CA ARG A 152 18.79 0.87 -10.52
C ARG A 152 18.01 1.18 -9.24
N CYS A 153 17.64 2.43 -9.05
CA CYS A 153 16.71 2.84 -7.98
C CYS A 153 15.23 2.72 -8.42
N SER A 154 14.93 1.79 -9.32
CA SER A 154 13.58 1.48 -9.79
C SER A 154 13.36 -0.03 -9.98
N LEU A 155 12.17 -0.49 -9.63
CA LEU A 155 11.71 -1.85 -9.87
C LEU A 155 11.31 -2.00 -11.34
N SER A 156 11.84 -3.05 -11.97
CA SER A 156 11.40 -3.52 -13.29
C SER A 156 10.24 -4.51 -13.15
N ARG A 157 9.51 -4.75 -14.26
CA ARG A 157 8.50 -5.83 -14.30
C ARG A 157 9.13 -7.19 -14.05
N ASP A 158 10.37 -7.39 -14.50
CA ASP A 158 11.09 -8.66 -14.32
C ASP A 158 11.44 -8.89 -12.85
N LEU A 159 11.88 -7.84 -12.15
CA LEU A 159 12.12 -7.91 -10.71
C LEU A 159 10.80 -8.12 -9.95
N LEU A 160 9.73 -7.41 -10.32
CA LEU A 160 8.41 -7.63 -9.72
C LEU A 160 7.97 -9.09 -9.88
N ALA A 161 8.13 -9.66 -11.08
CA ALA A 161 7.80 -11.06 -11.35
C ALA A 161 8.59 -12.02 -10.46
N LYS A 162 9.90 -11.80 -10.32
CA LYS A 162 10.77 -12.56 -9.41
C LYS A 162 10.35 -12.44 -7.95
N LEU A 163 10.02 -11.21 -7.49
CA LEU A 163 9.66 -10.96 -6.10
C LEU A 163 8.37 -11.67 -5.67
N ILE A 164 7.41 -11.84 -6.58
CA ILE A 164 6.12 -12.49 -6.29
C ILE A 164 6.05 -13.93 -6.81
N ASP A 165 7.21 -14.50 -7.19
CA ASP A 165 7.36 -15.86 -7.73
C ASP A 165 6.41 -16.18 -8.90
N CYS A 166 6.46 -15.35 -9.94
CA CYS A 166 5.73 -15.61 -11.19
C CYS A 166 6.57 -15.28 -12.43
N SER A 167 6.08 -15.70 -13.59
CA SER A 167 6.70 -15.34 -14.87
C SER A 167 6.30 -13.92 -15.29
N ARG A 168 7.23 -13.24 -15.96
CA ARG A 168 6.96 -11.96 -16.63
C ARG A 168 5.75 -12.03 -17.57
N ASN A 169 5.58 -13.16 -18.26
CA ASN A 169 4.48 -13.38 -19.20
C ASN A 169 3.12 -13.44 -18.50
N GLN A 170 3.03 -14.01 -17.28
CA GLN A 170 1.80 -13.96 -16.49
C GLN A 170 1.40 -12.53 -16.17
N LEU A 171 2.36 -11.67 -15.79
CA LEU A 171 2.10 -10.23 -15.57
C LEU A 171 1.68 -9.51 -16.86
N LEU A 172 2.35 -9.78 -17.98
CA LEU A 172 2.00 -9.17 -19.27
C LEU A 172 0.60 -9.59 -19.74
N TYR A 173 0.29 -10.88 -19.65
CA TYR A 173 -1.02 -11.42 -19.98
C TYR A 173 -2.11 -10.80 -19.12
N ARG A 174 -1.88 -10.70 -17.80
CA ARG A 174 -2.81 -10.04 -16.89
C ARG A 174 -3.04 -8.57 -17.25
N GLN A 175 -1.98 -7.83 -17.56
CA GLN A 175 -2.10 -6.45 -17.99
C GLN A 175 -2.91 -6.32 -19.29
N LYS A 176 -2.68 -7.22 -20.26
CA LYS A 176 -3.44 -7.27 -21.51
C LYS A 176 -4.94 -7.48 -21.26
N GLN A 177 -5.31 -8.35 -20.32
CA GLN A 177 -6.71 -8.56 -19.94
C GLN A 177 -7.35 -7.30 -19.35
N ILE A 178 -6.64 -6.59 -18.47
CA ILE A 178 -7.12 -5.32 -17.88
C ILE A 178 -7.37 -4.28 -18.97
N ASN A 179 -6.39 -4.10 -19.86
CA ASN A 179 -6.49 -3.14 -20.97
C ASN A 179 -7.66 -3.48 -21.89
N GLY A 180 -7.82 -4.76 -22.27
CA GLY A 180 -8.94 -5.20 -23.09
C GLY A 180 -10.31 -4.96 -22.43
N SER A 181 -10.42 -5.14 -21.10
CA SER A 181 -11.65 -4.81 -20.36
C SER A 181 -11.94 -3.31 -20.37
N HIS A 182 -10.92 -2.46 -20.26
CA HIS A 182 -11.08 -1.02 -20.36
C HIS A 182 -11.51 -0.59 -21.76
N ASP A 183 -10.91 -1.16 -22.80
CA ASP A 183 -11.26 -0.88 -24.19
C ASP A 183 -12.72 -1.23 -24.47
N LEU A 184 -13.19 -2.40 -24.01
CA LEU A 184 -14.60 -2.79 -24.10
C LEU A 184 -15.53 -1.79 -23.39
N ARG A 185 -15.15 -1.32 -22.20
CA ARG A 185 -15.94 -0.34 -21.44
C ARG A 185 -15.96 1.02 -22.13
N ILE A 186 -14.84 1.47 -22.70
CA ILE A 186 -14.75 2.70 -23.49
C ILE A 186 -15.61 2.58 -24.74
N GLN A 187 -15.55 1.44 -25.45
CA GLN A 187 -16.41 1.19 -26.63
C GLN A 187 -17.89 1.21 -26.25
N ALA A 188 -18.29 0.58 -25.15
CA ALA A 188 -19.67 0.62 -24.67
C ALA A 188 -20.12 2.06 -24.34
N LEU A 189 -19.26 2.86 -23.71
CA LEU A 189 -19.55 4.27 -23.44
C LEU A 189 -19.65 5.11 -24.72
N LYS A 190 -18.77 4.85 -25.71
CA LYS A 190 -18.84 5.50 -27.02
C LYS A 190 -20.14 5.18 -27.74
N ASN A 191 -20.56 3.92 -27.73
CA ASN A 191 -21.82 3.48 -28.36
C ASN A 191 -23.06 4.11 -27.70
N LYS A 192 -23.00 4.39 -26.38
CA LYS A 192 -24.08 5.11 -25.66
C LYS A 192 -24.12 6.61 -25.96
N CYS A 193 -23.00 7.20 -26.37
CA CYS A 193 -22.90 8.62 -26.69
C CYS A 193 -23.08 8.86 -28.19
N LYS A 194 -24.34 8.96 -28.64
CA LYS A 194 -24.70 9.19 -30.05
C LYS A 194 -24.03 10.44 -30.66
N ALA A 195 -23.70 11.43 -29.83
CA ALA A 195 -22.95 12.62 -30.22
C ALA A 195 -21.56 12.30 -30.78
N LEU A 196 -20.88 11.26 -30.30
CA LEU A 196 -19.54 10.87 -30.78
C LEU A 196 -19.54 10.26 -32.18
N THR A 197 -20.72 9.91 -32.70
CA THR A 197 -20.91 9.39 -34.06
C THR A 197 -21.52 10.41 -35.03
N SER A 198 -21.84 11.63 -34.56
CA SER A 198 -22.48 12.68 -35.37
C SER A 198 -21.44 13.63 -35.99
N VAL A 199 -21.65 14.01 -37.26
CA VAL A 199 -20.81 15.00 -37.98
C VAL A 199 -20.97 16.41 -37.38
N GLN A 200 -22.12 16.69 -36.76
CA GLN A 200 -22.36 17.87 -35.93
C GLN A 200 -23.03 17.44 -34.62
N PRO A 201 -22.28 17.29 -33.53
CA PRO A 201 -22.84 16.91 -32.24
C PRO A 201 -23.69 18.04 -31.65
N CYS A 202 -24.89 17.71 -31.13
CA CYS A 202 -25.73 18.64 -30.37
C CYS A 202 -26.06 18.09 -28.97
N ALA A 203 -26.48 18.98 -28.05
CA ALA A 203 -26.63 18.67 -26.63
C ALA A 203 -27.57 17.48 -26.34
N SER A 204 -28.61 17.30 -27.15
CA SER A 204 -29.58 16.19 -27.01
C SER A 204 -29.02 14.81 -27.40
N GLN A 205 -27.81 14.74 -27.95
CA GLN A 205 -27.17 13.50 -28.42
C GLN A 205 -26.09 12.95 -27.47
N PHE A 206 -25.74 13.70 -26.42
CA PHE A 206 -24.66 13.29 -25.49
C PHE A 206 -25.04 12.09 -24.61
N TRP A 207 -26.35 11.87 -24.39
CA TRP A 207 -26.86 10.75 -23.60
C TRP A 207 -28.07 10.16 -24.32
N SER A 208 -28.10 8.84 -24.52
CA SER A 208 -29.33 8.15 -24.93
C SER A 208 -30.37 8.31 -23.81
N LEU A 209 -31.52 8.91 -24.11
CA LEU A 209 -32.66 9.03 -23.18
C LEU A 209 -33.25 7.66 -22.76
N ASP A 210 -32.88 6.59 -23.44
CA ASP A 210 -33.27 5.22 -23.09
C ASP A 210 -32.41 4.69 -21.94
N HIS A 211 -32.71 5.14 -20.73
CA HIS A 211 -32.37 4.42 -19.51
C HIS A 211 -33.55 3.53 -19.14
N GLU A 212 -33.69 2.37 -19.81
CA GLU A 212 -34.57 1.32 -19.31
C GLU A 212 -33.99 0.75 -18.00
N ASN A 213 -34.86 0.64 -17.00
CA ASN A 213 -34.58 0.23 -15.62
C ASN A 213 -33.93 -1.15 -15.49
#